data_AF-A0A395IKR9-F1
#
_entry.id   AF-A0A395IKR9-F1
#
_cell.length_a   1.000
_cell.length_b   1.000
_cell.length_c   1.000
_cell.angle_alpha   90.00
_cell.angle_beta   90.00
_cell.angle_gamma   90.00
#
_symmetry.space_group_name_H-M   'P 1'
#
loop_
_entity.id
_entity.type
_entity.pdbx_description
1 polymer ?
#
loop_
_entity_poly.entity_id
_entity_poly.type
_entity_poly.pdbx_seq_one_letter_code
_entity_poly.pdbx_strand_id
1 'polypeptide(L)'
;MLLYCAPNVVLDFLVKKVTRMPDEAAKVTTSFLRSKNGIWQALYDHVPLNSDSTDEEYRHLARDEMNTITEDKWDSEIWGVEHSEESQFDITPPRLIFYFGENDHWVASHTRDALIAARASPIPTPVSSTTSFSIKASNKPIMMIDKEGIDHGFCINHSETMAHKVKDWIDKIVEGV
;
A
#
# COMPACT_ATOMS: atom_id res chain seq x y z
N MET A 1 -23.46 22.34 -7.96
CA MET A 1 -23.19 21.28 -8.97
C MET A 1 -23.02 21.91 -10.36
N LEU A 2 -21.85 22.51 -10.63
CA LEU A 2 -21.56 23.19 -11.92
C LEU A 2 -21.29 22.19 -13.07
N LEU A 3 -20.95 20.94 -12.76
CA LEU A 3 -20.60 19.89 -13.72
C LEU A 3 -21.82 19.22 -14.38
N TYR A 4 -23.01 19.39 -13.81
CA TYR A 4 -24.23 18.76 -14.35
C TYR A 4 -24.69 19.42 -15.66
N CYS A 5 -24.33 20.68 -15.87
CA CYS A 5 -24.70 21.47 -17.05
C CYS A 5 -23.72 21.31 -18.23
N ALA A 6 -22.56 20.68 -18.03
CA ALA A 6 -21.55 20.53 -19.07
C ALA A 6 -21.77 19.21 -19.86
N PRO A 7 -21.66 19.24 -21.21
CA PRO A 7 -21.74 18.02 -22.01
C PRO A 7 -20.65 17.02 -21.64
N ASN A 8 -20.97 15.72 -21.61
CA ASN A 8 -20.03 14.64 -21.30
C ASN A 8 -18.75 14.70 -22.12
N VAL A 9 -18.87 14.97 -23.43
CA VAL A 9 -17.73 15.04 -24.35
C VAL A 9 -16.71 16.09 -23.93
N VAL A 10 -17.18 17.23 -23.40
CA VAL A 10 -16.30 18.31 -22.94
C VAL A 10 -15.62 17.93 -21.63
N LEU A 11 -16.37 17.34 -20.69
CA LEU A 11 -15.82 16.90 -19.41
C LEU A 11 -14.82 15.75 -19.57
N ASP A 12 -15.14 14.73 -20.37
CA ASP A 12 -14.24 13.62 -20.66
C ASP A 12 -12.95 14.11 -21.31
N PHE A 13 -13.06 15.03 -22.27
CA PHE A 13 -11.89 15.65 -22.90
C PHE A 13 -11.04 16.42 -21.90
N LEU A 14 -11.65 17.24 -21.05
CA LEU A 14 -10.95 18.03 -20.04
C LEU A 14 -10.29 17.14 -18.99
N VAL A 15 -11.02 16.18 -18.44
CA VAL A 15 -10.52 15.20 -17.46
C VAL A 15 -9.34 14.45 -18.07
N LYS A 16 -9.51 13.84 -19.25
CA LYS A 16 -8.42 13.13 -19.95
C LYS A 16 -7.20 14.03 -20.17
N LYS A 17 -7.40 15.28 -20.59
CA LYS A 17 -6.30 16.21 -20.88
C LYS A 17 -5.55 16.66 -19.62
N VAL A 18 -6.26 16.87 -18.53
CA VAL A 18 -5.68 17.31 -17.24
C VAL A 18 -5.02 16.14 -16.52
N THR A 19 -5.70 15.00 -16.41
CA THR A 19 -5.20 13.84 -15.65
C THR A 19 -4.25 12.96 -16.45
N ARG A 20 -4.23 13.10 -17.79
CA ARG A 20 -3.49 12.23 -18.72
C ARG A 20 -3.83 10.74 -18.58
N MET A 21 -4.99 10.44 -18.02
CA MET A 21 -5.47 9.08 -17.83
C MET A 21 -5.82 8.40 -19.16
N PRO A 22 -5.70 7.06 -19.26
CA PRO A 22 -6.26 6.29 -20.36
C PRO A 22 -7.80 6.41 -20.40
N ASP A 23 -8.39 6.13 -21.55
CA ASP A 23 -9.80 6.41 -21.84
C ASP A 23 -10.78 5.84 -20.81
N GLU A 24 -10.58 4.59 -20.39
CA GLU A 24 -11.45 3.94 -19.40
C GLU A 24 -11.34 4.59 -18.02
N ALA A 25 -10.13 4.94 -17.58
CA ALA A 25 -9.92 5.62 -16.30
C ALA A 25 -10.48 7.05 -16.31
N ALA A 26 -10.37 7.76 -17.45
CA ALA A 26 -10.95 9.08 -17.62
C ALA A 26 -12.49 9.05 -17.52
N LYS A 27 -13.15 8.08 -18.17
CA LYS A 27 -14.62 7.91 -18.10
C LYS A 27 -15.12 7.65 -16.68
N VAL A 28 -14.42 6.78 -15.93
CA VAL A 28 -14.75 6.49 -14.52
C VAL A 28 -14.60 7.76 -13.69
N THR A 29 -13.51 8.50 -13.88
CA THR A 29 -13.26 9.77 -13.17
C THR A 29 -14.32 10.82 -13.49
N THR A 30 -14.71 10.97 -14.77
CA THR A 30 -15.81 11.88 -15.15
C THR A 30 -17.12 11.46 -14.50
N SER A 31 -17.43 10.16 -14.49
CA SER A 31 -18.65 9.63 -13.87
C SER A 31 -18.69 9.92 -12.38
N PHE A 32 -17.55 9.74 -11.68
CA PHE A 32 -17.39 10.11 -10.28
C PHE A 32 -17.60 11.60 -10.05
N LEU A 33 -16.95 12.47 -10.84
CA LEU A 33 -17.08 13.94 -10.73
C LEU A 33 -18.51 14.43 -11.00
N ARG A 34 -19.27 13.72 -11.84
CA ARG A 34 -20.69 14.01 -12.11
C ARG A 34 -21.64 13.49 -11.05
N SER A 35 -21.22 12.54 -10.21
CA SER A 35 -22.09 11.95 -9.21
C SER A 35 -22.56 13.02 -8.21
N LYS A 36 -23.85 12.97 -7.83
CA LYS A 36 -24.47 14.01 -7.01
C LYS A 36 -23.76 14.21 -5.66
N ASN A 37 -23.29 13.11 -5.07
CA ASN A 37 -22.71 13.07 -3.73
C ASN A 37 -21.31 12.42 -3.70
N GLY A 38 -20.69 12.00 -4.80
CA GLY A 38 -19.44 11.22 -4.71
C GLY A 38 -18.25 11.99 -4.15
N ILE A 39 -18.13 13.28 -4.47
CA ILE A 39 -17.09 14.15 -3.88
C ILE A 39 -17.32 14.28 -2.36
N TRP A 40 -18.58 14.44 -1.95
CA TRP A 40 -18.96 14.49 -0.54
C TRP A 40 -18.72 13.14 0.15
N GLN A 41 -19.19 12.01 -0.38
CA GLN A 41 -18.90 10.69 0.17
C GLN A 41 -17.40 10.38 0.30
N ALA A 42 -16.59 10.86 -0.65
CA ALA A 42 -15.14 10.70 -0.61
C ALA A 42 -14.48 11.59 0.46
N LEU A 43 -14.87 12.87 0.55
CA LEU A 43 -14.18 13.87 1.40
C LEU A 43 -14.90 14.17 2.71
N TYR A 44 -16.22 14.34 2.66
CA TYR A 44 -17.06 14.84 3.73
C TYR A 44 -18.55 14.55 3.45
N ASP A 45 -19.22 13.67 4.19
CA ASP A 45 -20.68 13.80 4.27
C ASP A 45 -21.31 13.22 5.54
N HIS A 46 -22.29 13.97 6.03
CA HIS A 46 -23.30 13.59 7.02
C HIS A 46 -24.56 13.22 6.21
N VAL A 47 -24.80 11.94 5.96
CA VAL A 47 -26.10 11.50 5.43
C VAL A 47 -26.97 11.13 6.62
N PRO A 48 -28.02 11.90 6.97
CA PRO A 48 -28.92 11.50 8.04
C PRO A 48 -29.77 10.33 7.52
N LEU A 49 -29.46 9.13 7.98
CA LEU A 49 -30.30 7.96 7.77
C LEU A 49 -31.36 7.97 8.88
N ASN A 50 -32.43 8.73 8.63
CA ASN A 50 -33.57 8.96 9.52
C ASN A 50 -33.25 9.82 10.77
N SER A 51 -34.07 10.84 10.98
CA SER A 51 -33.92 11.84 12.04
C SER A 51 -34.24 11.34 13.46
N ASP A 52 -34.31 10.02 13.68
CA ASP A 52 -34.87 9.43 14.90
C ASP A 52 -33.95 8.41 15.59
N SER A 53 -32.75 8.15 15.05
CA SER A 53 -31.73 7.35 15.74
C SER A 53 -30.62 8.26 16.27
N THR A 54 -30.36 8.17 17.58
CA THR A 54 -29.28 8.89 18.28
C THR A 54 -27.87 8.36 17.97
N ASP A 55 -27.80 7.28 17.20
CA ASP A 55 -26.54 6.67 16.78
C ASP A 55 -26.21 7.20 15.38
N GLU A 56 -25.52 8.35 15.33
CA GLU A 56 -25.01 8.91 14.10
C GLU A 56 -23.79 8.10 13.61
N GLU A 57 -24.04 7.04 12.86
CA GLU A 57 -22.95 6.30 12.19
C GLU A 57 -22.55 7.04 10.91
N TYR A 58 -21.52 7.88 11.05
CA TYR A 58 -20.85 8.54 9.95
C TYR A 58 -19.95 7.57 9.20
N ARG A 59 -20.07 7.53 7.87
CA ARG A 59 -19.10 6.85 7.01
C ARG A 59 -18.42 7.86 6.12
N HIS A 60 -17.16 8.15 6.41
CA HIS A 60 -16.35 9.11 5.69
C HIS A 60 -15.10 8.42 5.16
N LEU A 61 -14.99 8.16 3.86
CA LEU A 61 -13.89 7.34 3.36
C LEU A 61 -12.50 7.94 3.68
N ALA A 62 -12.22 9.18 3.24
CA ALA A 62 -10.91 9.79 3.49
C ALA A 62 -10.68 10.20 4.96
N ARG A 63 -11.73 10.65 5.66
CA ARG A 63 -11.62 11.09 7.07
C ARG A 63 -11.47 9.91 8.02
N ASP A 64 -12.21 8.81 7.81
CA ASP A 64 -12.09 7.61 8.62
C ASP A 64 -10.75 6.92 8.36
N GLU A 65 -10.27 6.92 7.11
CA GLU A 65 -8.90 6.50 6.79
C GLU A 65 -7.87 7.34 7.56
N MET A 66 -7.96 8.68 7.57
CA MET A 66 -7.01 9.53 8.31
C MET A 66 -7.06 9.31 9.83
N ASN A 67 -8.21 8.93 10.39
CA ASN A 67 -8.34 8.59 11.82
C ASN A 67 -7.82 7.19 12.16
N THR A 68 -7.89 6.25 11.21
CA THR A 68 -7.63 4.82 11.45
C THR A 68 -6.23 4.40 11.00
N ILE A 69 -5.77 4.93 9.86
CA ILE A 69 -4.45 4.70 9.26
C ILE A 69 -3.51 5.75 9.84
N THR A 70 -3.03 5.46 11.04
CA THR A 70 -2.09 6.34 11.76
C THR A 70 -0.77 5.63 11.95
N GLU A 71 -0.43 5.26 13.18
CA GLU A 71 0.79 4.56 13.50
C GLU A 71 0.63 3.05 13.24
N ASP A 72 1.77 2.41 13.02
CA ASP A 72 1.86 0.96 12.91
C ASP A 72 1.31 0.29 14.18
N LYS A 73 0.31 -0.58 14.00
CA LYS A 73 -0.34 -1.34 15.08
C LYS A 73 0.17 -2.78 15.17
N TRP A 74 1.14 -3.18 14.35
CA TRP A 74 1.66 -4.53 14.39
C TRP A 74 2.55 -4.72 15.61
N ASP A 75 2.23 -5.74 16.41
CA ASP A 75 2.96 -6.04 17.63
C ASP A 75 4.41 -6.47 17.34
N SER A 76 5.25 -6.38 18.37
CA SER A 76 6.66 -6.79 18.32
C SER A 76 6.86 -8.24 17.85
N GLU A 77 5.88 -9.10 18.10
CA GLU A 77 5.81 -10.49 17.62
C GLU A 77 5.82 -10.58 16.09
N ILE A 78 5.01 -9.75 15.43
CA ILE A 78 4.93 -9.73 13.96
C ILE A 78 6.22 -9.16 13.36
N TRP A 79 6.79 -8.14 13.99
CA TRP A 79 8.06 -7.56 13.56
C TRP A 79 9.29 -8.43 13.89
N GLY A 80 9.09 -9.60 14.50
CA GLY A 80 10.17 -10.53 14.84
C GLY A 80 11.21 -9.93 15.78
N VAL A 81 10.78 -9.04 16.69
CA VAL A 81 11.65 -8.56 17.76
C VAL A 81 11.92 -9.71 18.73
N GLU A 82 13.17 -9.82 19.17
CA GLU A 82 13.62 -10.78 20.18
C GLU A 82 12.89 -10.50 21.51
N HIS A 83 11.68 -11.03 21.69
CA HIS A 83 11.24 -11.34 23.03
C HIS A 83 12.06 -12.53 23.49
N SER A 84 13.16 -12.19 24.17
CA SER A 84 13.91 -13.08 25.02
C SER A 84 12.93 -13.67 26.04
N GLU A 85 12.73 -14.98 25.91
CA GLU A 85 12.30 -15.90 26.96
C GLU A 85 10.80 -15.87 27.31
N GLU A 86 10.16 -17.04 27.13
CA GLU A 86 8.86 -17.42 27.72
C GLU A 86 7.55 -16.96 27.02
N SER A 87 7.45 -17.07 25.70
CA SER A 87 6.12 -17.28 25.09
C SER A 87 5.72 -18.76 25.21
N GLN A 88 4.69 -19.04 26.02
CA GLN A 88 4.17 -20.39 26.32
C GLN A 88 3.52 -21.11 25.11
N PHE A 89 3.64 -20.54 23.91
CA PHE A 89 3.16 -21.13 22.67
C PHE A 89 4.30 -21.17 21.65
N ASP A 90 4.47 -22.34 21.03
CA ASP A 90 5.49 -22.72 20.04
C ASP A 90 5.28 -21.99 18.68
N ILE A 91 4.95 -20.69 18.71
CA ILE A 91 4.63 -19.91 17.51
C ILE A 91 5.93 -19.30 16.99
N THR A 92 6.37 -19.77 15.83
CA THR A 92 7.48 -19.16 15.11
C THR A 92 7.03 -17.83 14.50
N PRO A 93 7.78 -16.73 14.70
CA PRO A 93 7.40 -15.45 14.15
C PRO A 93 7.39 -15.51 12.61
N PRO A 94 6.49 -14.77 11.95
CA PRO A 94 6.38 -14.78 10.50
C PRO A 94 7.66 -14.23 9.86
N ARG A 95 8.08 -14.83 8.75
CA ARG A 95 9.18 -14.32 7.94
C ARG A 95 8.66 -13.23 7.00
N LEU A 96 9.07 -11.99 7.26
CA LEU A 96 8.62 -10.83 6.51
C LEU A 96 9.64 -10.38 5.48
N ILE A 97 9.19 -10.16 4.25
CA ILE A 97 9.97 -9.57 3.16
C ILE A 97 9.20 -8.37 2.62
N PHE A 98 9.81 -7.19 2.68
CA PHE A 98 9.28 -5.96 2.09
C PHE A 98 10.11 -5.60 0.87
N TYR A 99 9.42 -5.31 -0.24
CA TYR A 99 10.02 -4.87 -1.48
C TYR A 99 9.44 -3.51 -1.86
N PHE A 100 10.30 -2.49 -1.89
CA PHE A 100 9.91 -1.11 -2.18
C PHE A 100 10.42 -0.69 -3.54
N GLY A 101 9.62 0.07 -4.30
CA GLY A 101 10.14 0.78 -5.48
C GLY A 101 11.18 1.83 -5.07
N GLU A 102 12.23 2.03 -5.88
CA GLU A 102 13.19 3.12 -5.64
C GLU A 102 12.52 4.49 -5.79
N ASN A 103 11.72 4.65 -6.85
CA ASN A 103 10.99 5.88 -7.20
C ASN A 103 9.48 5.66 -7.09
N ASP A 104 9.01 5.19 -5.92
CA ASP A 104 7.59 5.03 -5.66
C ASP A 104 6.96 6.37 -5.21
N HIS A 105 5.88 6.79 -5.90
CA HIS A 105 5.13 8.00 -5.55
C HIS A 105 4.03 7.75 -4.49
N TRP A 106 3.71 6.50 -4.18
CA TRP A 106 2.73 6.10 -3.18
C TRP A 106 3.38 5.90 -1.80
N VAL A 107 4.62 5.42 -1.77
CA VAL A 107 5.40 5.29 -0.54
C VAL A 107 6.51 6.34 -0.55
N ALA A 108 6.35 7.38 0.28
CA ALA A 108 7.34 8.45 0.36
C ALA A 108 8.70 7.89 0.83
N SER A 109 9.78 8.27 0.13
CA SER A 109 11.12 7.74 0.38
C SER A 109 11.57 7.89 1.83
N HIS A 110 11.29 9.03 2.46
CA HIS A 110 11.66 9.26 3.86
C HIS A 110 10.91 8.31 4.84
N THR A 111 9.65 7.99 4.56
CA THR A 111 8.85 7.05 5.37
C THR A 111 9.38 5.62 5.20
N ARG A 112 9.69 5.22 3.96
CA ARG A 112 10.35 3.94 3.66
C ARG A 112 11.67 3.83 4.39
N ASP A 113 12.53 4.83 4.27
CA ASP A 113 13.89 4.80 4.82
C ASP A 113 13.85 4.80 6.36
N ALA A 114 12.90 5.52 6.97
CA ALA A 114 12.65 5.47 8.42
C ALA A 114 12.18 4.08 8.88
N LEU A 115 11.29 3.42 8.13
CA LEU A 115 10.83 2.07 8.43
C LEU A 115 11.97 1.04 8.32
N ILE A 116 12.78 1.13 7.26
CA ILE A 116 13.98 0.30 7.07
C ILE A 116 14.93 0.49 8.24
N ALA A 117 15.24 1.74 8.62
CA ALA A 117 16.14 2.03 9.74
C ALA A 117 15.60 1.50 11.09
N ALA A 118 14.29 1.55 11.30
CA ALA A 118 13.67 1.11 12.55
C ALA A 118 13.54 -0.42 12.66
N ARG A 119 13.31 -1.12 11.54
CA ARG A 119 12.80 -2.51 11.56
C ARG A 119 13.61 -3.51 10.74
N ALA A 120 14.39 -3.08 9.75
CA ALA A 120 15.10 -4.03 8.89
C ALA A 120 16.15 -4.83 9.66
N SER A 121 16.38 -6.06 9.19
CA SER A 121 17.50 -6.89 9.63
C SER A 121 18.84 -6.18 9.35
N PRO A 122 19.86 -6.26 10.23
CA PRO A 122 21.15 -5.55 10.08
C PRO A 122 22.03 -5.95 8.88
N ILE A 123 21.55 -6.79 7.96
CA ILE A 123 22.32 -7.27 6.81
C ILE A 123 22.40 -6.18 5.72
N PRO A 124 23.54 -6.01 5.01
CA PRO A 124 23.81 -4.82 4.21
C PRO A 124 23.06 -4.84 2.87
N THR A 125 22.29 -3.79 2.59
CA THR A 125 21.96 -3.38 1.21
C THR A 125 23.23 -2.92 0.49
N PRO A 126 23.43 -3.19 -0.82
CA PRO A 126 22.40 -3.20 -1.86
C PRO A 126 22.30 -4.55 -2.59
N VAL A 127 21.10 -5.10 -2.66
CA VAL A 127 20.82 -6.34 -3.40
C VAL A 127 20.43 -5.94 -4.82
N SER A 128 21.40 -6.00 -5.73
CA SER A 128 21.12 -6.40 -7.11
C SER A 128 20.54 -7.82 -7.05
N SER A 129 19.55 -8.11 -7.89
CA SER A 129 18.57 -9.21 -7.95
C SER A 129 19.04 -10.65 -7.67
N THR A 130 20.31 -10.89 -7.38
CA THR A 130 20.95 -12.20 -7.49
C THR A 130 21.83 -12.58 -6.30
N THR A 131 21.98 -11.73 -5.27
CA THR A 131 22.81 -12.10 -4.12
C THR A 131 22.00 -12.70 -2.97
N SER A 132 22.39 -13.92 -2.60
CA SER A 132 21.91 -14.74 -1.49
C SER A 132 21.76 -13.95 -0.19
N PHE A 133 20.54 -13.53 0.15
CA PHE A 133 20.19 -13.21 1.53
C PHE A 133 19.89 -14.52 2.26
N SER A 134 20.55 -14.76 3.39
CA SER A 134 20.23 -15.92 4.24
C SER A 134 19.19 -15.51 5.26
N ILE A 135 18.07 -16.24 5.29
CA ILE A 135 16.96 -15.99 6.22
C ILE A 135 17.31 -16.46 7.64
N LYS A 136 18.44 -17.16 7.84
CA LYS A 136 18.79 -17.80 9.12
C LYS A 136 19.26 -16.86 10.24
N ALA A 137 19.62 -15.61 9.97
CA ALA A 137 20.40 -14.82 10.93
C ALA A 137 19.58 -13.90 11.85
N SER A 138 18.32 -13.59 11.52
CA SER A 138 17.51 -12.66 12.34
C SER A 138 16.02 -12.88 12.08
N ASN A 139 15.20 -12.81 13.13
CA ASN A 139 13.74 -12.79 13.02
C ASN A 139 13.22 -11.45 12.44
N LYS A 140 14.07 -10.45 12.27
CA LYS A 140 13.69 -9.15 11.72
C LYS A 140 13.36 -9.22 10.22
N PRO A 141 12.44 -8.38 9.74
CA PRO A 141 12.09 -8.29 8.33
C PRO A 141 13.29 -8.02 7.42
N ILE A 142 13.27 -8.64 6.24
CA ILE A 142 14.14 -8.29 5.14
C ILE A 142 13.46 -7.17 4.36
N MET A 143 14.10 -6.02 4.21
CA MET A 143 13.54 -4.89 3.49
C MET A 143 14.47 -4.48 2.35
N MET A 144 13.93 -4.44 1.12
CA MET A 144 14.69 -4.24 -0.11
C MET A 144 14.15 -3.04 -0.89
N ILE A 145 15.04 -2.34 -1.59
CA ILE A 145 14.70 -1.28 -2.53
C ILE A 145 15.03 -1.78 -3.93
N ASP A 146 14.02 -1.82 -4.79
CA ASP A 146 14.14 -2.14 -6.21
C ASP A 146 15.13 -1.21 -6.91
N LYS A 147 16.01 -1.76 -7.72
CA LYS A 147 16.91 -1.01 -8.61
C LYS A 147 16.64 -1.28 -10.09
N GLU A 148 15.62 -2.07 -10.40
CA GLU A 148 15.30 -2.51 -11.76
C GLU A 148 14.24 -1.64 -12.43
N GLY A 149 13.67 -0.68 -11.70
CA GLY A 149 12.67 0.25 -12.23
C GLY A 149 11.24 -0.30 -12.20
N ILE A 150 10.96 -1.24 -11.30
CA ILE A 150 9.61 -1.77 -11.06
C ILE A 150 8.78 -0.66 -10.41
N ASP A 151 7.69 -0.29 -11.08
CA ASP A 151 6.75 0.72 -10.63
C ASP A 151 5.79 0.20 -9.54
N HIS A 152 5.13 1.12 -8.84
CA HIS A 152 4.09 0.78 -7.87
C HIS A 152 2.99 -0.10 -8.47
N GLY A 153 2.62 0.21 -9.72
CA GLY A 153 1.66 -0.55 -10.52
C GLY A 153 2.24 -1.81 -11.16
N PHE A 154 3.15 -2.52 -10.49
CA PHE A 154 3.87 -3.67 -11.07
C PHE A 154 2.92 -4.73 -11.63
N CYS A 155 1.71 -4.86 -11.10
CA CYS A 155 0.71 -5.79 -11.59
C CYS A 155 0.25 -5.52 -13.03
N ILE A 156 0.48 -4.31 -13.56
CA ILE A 156 0.10 -3.90 -14.91
C ILE A 156 1.16 -4.33 -15.93
N ASN A 157 2.44 -4.03 -15.67
CA ASN A 157 3.52 -4.19 -16.67
C ASN A 157 4.67 -5.11 -16.22
N HIS A 158 4.80 -5.41 -14.93
CA HIS A 158 5.95 -6.10 -14.32
C HIS A 158 5.55 -7.35 -13.52
N SER A 159 4.35 -7.89 -13.78
CA SER A 159 3.76 -8.98 -12.99
C SER A 159 4.58 -10.28 -13.07
N GLU A 160 5.08 -10.63 -14.26
CA GLU A 160 5.93 -11.81 -14.46
C GLU A 160 7.27 -11.69 -13.74
N THR A 161 7.94 -10.54 -13.85
CA THR A 161 9.20 -10.27 -13.14
C THR A 161 9.01 -10.37 -11.62
N MET A 162 7.92 -9.80 -11.09
CA MET A 162 7.60 -9.91 -9.67
C MET A 162 7.30 -11.36 -9.26
N ALA A 163 6.59 -12.12 -10.10
CA ALA A 163 6.29 -13.53 -9.82
C ALA A 163 7.56 -14.38 -9.70
N HIS A 164 8.57 -14.16 -10.56
CA HIS A 164 9.86 -14.84 -10.44
C HIS A 164 10.57 -14.49 -9.13
N LYS A 165 10.62 -13.20 -8.77
CA LYS A 165 11.21 -12.77 -7.48
C LYS A 165 10.50 -13.41 -6.29
N VAL A 166 9.16 -13.38 -6.27
CA VAL A 166 8.34 -13.96 -5.20
C VAL A 166 8.55 -15.47 -5.10
N LYS A 167 8.64 -16.17 -6.23
CA LYS A 167 8.97 -17.60 -6.24
C LYS A 167 10.31 -17.86 -5.55
N ASP A 168 11.36 -17.15 -5.93
CA ASP A 168 12.69 -17.31 -5.32
C ASP A 168 12.67 -17.01 -3.80
N TRP A 169 11.85 -16.06 -3.36
CA TRP A 169 11.69 -15.75 -1.94
C TRP A 169 10.95 -16.86 -1.19
N ILE A 170 9.88 -17.41 -1.76
CA ILE A 170 9.12 -18.53 -1.19
C ILE A 170 10.02 -19.75 -1.08
N ASP A 171 10.77 -20.08 -2.13
CA ASP A 171 11.68 -21.23 -2.14
C ASP A 171 12.70 -21.11 -1.00
N LYS A 172 13.31 -19.92 -0.79
CA LYS A 172 14.20 -19.66 0.35
C LYS A 172 13.51 -19.77 1.71
N ILE A 173 12.27 -19.30 1.82
CA ILE A 173 11.49 -19.43 3.06
C ILE A 173 11.22 -20.90 3.37
N VAL A 174 10.81 -21.70 2.39
CA VAL A 174 10.47 -23.12 2.57
C VAL A 174 11.72 -23.96 2.84
N GLU A 175 12.81 -23.72 2.10
CA GLU A 175 14.09 -24.42 2.28
C GLU A 175 14.83 -23.99 3.56
N GLY A 176 14.46 -22.83 4.12
CA GLY A 176 15.03 -22.29 5.35
C GLY A 176 16.49 -21.88 5.21
N VAL A 177 16.93 -21.46 4.02
CA VAL A 177 18.31 -21.05 3.70
C VAL A 177 18.43 -19.53 3.65
#